data_AF-A0A7D8YIJ5-F1
#
_entry.id   AF-A0A7D8YIJ5-F1
#
_cell.length_a   1.000
_cell.length_b   1.000
_cell.length_c   1.000
_cell.angle_alpha   90.00
_cell.angle_beta   90.00
_cell.angle_gamma   90.00
#
_symmetry.space_group_name_H-M   'P 1'
#
loop_
_entity.id
_entity.type
_entity.pdbx_description
1 polymer ?
#
loop_
_entity_poly.entity_id
_entity_poly.type
_entity_poly.pdbx_seq_one_letter_code
_entity_poly.pdbx_strand_id
1 'polypeptide(L)'
;MHDAQPIEQDDRLHQDDAEALEALIDAEYDLGRVPEALRPRAEHAGRVLGLLETEPGEWARAESEAGLTRRTLAGVGSAAVQVASAHEPELSIDDQEALDAWVMSGYDARRTPTALRTRATQLESIAAIVLDAPHPTPGERSALIERTLAAVQRSEAERADRMTFPPAGPRRTFNMRDLVSLASVAAIAMAVVLPIMGAARHQQQLNMCASNMASVGGAFGAYAFDHADRLPMATAGIGGGVWWNVGTPRESNSANLFNLARHGYAKLGDLACPGNPTASTDLDPASDRDWRAMPQVSYSYRIMFGQTRPSLSEPSRIVLMTDRSPVVPRAAAGESFNPWANSQNHAGRGQHVLFSDGSASFEREAVLANGDNLWLPASFERAIDRATRRTTGLRGVETPESVNDTFVGP
;
A
#
# COMPACT_ATOMS: atom_id res chain seq x y z
N MET A 1 -23.80 70.69 29.15
CA MET A 1 -22.63 69.98 29.71
C MET A 1 -21.89 69.42 28.53
N HIS A 2 -20.79 70.11 28.21
CA HIS A 2 -19.77 69.93 27.15
C HIS A 2 -20.18 69.58 25.71
N ASP A 3 -20.16 70.65 24.88
CA ASP A 3 -19.78 70.63 23.47
C ASP A 3 -18.42 69.92 23.28
N ALA A 4 -18.38 68.94 22.38
CA ALA A 4 -17.13 68.42 21.83
C ALA A 4 -16.91 69.09 20.47
N GLN A 5 -15.88 69.95 20.42
CA GLN A 5 -15.41 70.58 19.19
C GLN A 5 -14.88 69.52 18.19
N PRO A 6 -15.01 69.75 16.88
CA PRO A 6 -14.38 68.90 15.87
C PRO A 6 -12.86 69.01 15.98
N ILE A 7 -12.20 67.85 16.03
CA ILE A 7 -10.75 67.73 15.98
C ILE A 7 -10.35 68.12 14.55
N GLU A 8 -9.76 69.31 14.36
CA GLU A 8 -8.95 69.59 13.17
C GLU A 8 -7.84 68.54 13.13
N GLN A 9 -7.93 67.59 12.20
CA GLN A 9 -6.82 66.72 11.87
C GLN A 9 -5.82 67.55 11.09
N ASP A 10 -4.72 67.91 11.76
CA ASP A 10 -3.56 68.52 11.12
C ASP A 10 -2.90 67.42 10.25
N ASP A 11 -3.13 67.45 8.94
CA ASP A 11 -2.59 66.51 7.94
C ASP A 11 -1.06 66.66 7.74
N ARG A 12 -0.34 66.98 8.81
CA ARG A 12 1.10 67.26 8.80
C ARG A 12 1.81 66.26 9.69
N LEU A 13 2.85 65.64 9.13
CA LEU A 13 3.77 64.81 9.89
C LEU A 13 4.35 65.62 11.07
N HIS A 14 4.46 64.97 12.22
CA HIS A 14 5.14 65.55 13.37
C HIS A 14 6.58 65.94 12.97
N GLN A 15 7.06 67.09 13.43
CA GLN A 15 8.31 67.69 12.93
C GLN A 15 9.52 66.73 13.00
N ASP A 16 9.65 66.00 14.10
CA ASP A 16 10.68 64.96 14.27
C ASP A 16 10.58 63.78 13.27
N ASP A 17 9.36 63.43 12.83
CA ASP A 17 9.15 62.34 11.86
C ASP A 17 9.39 62.84 10.43
N ALA A 18 9.07 64.11 10.16
CA ALA A 18 9.45 64.78 8.92
C ALA A 18 10.98 64.88 8.79
N GLU A 19 11.68 65.27 9.86
CA GLU A 19 13.15 65.37 9.89
C GLU A 19 13.82 63.98 9.76
N ALA A 20 13.25 62.95 10.39
CA ALA A 20 13.74 61.58 10.24
C ALA A 20 13.50 61.00 8.82
N LEU A 21 12.37 61.34 8.19
CA LEU A 21 12.06 60.93 6.82
C LEU A 21 12.96 61.66 5.81
N GLU A 22 13.18 62.96 5.98
CA GLU A 22 14.08 63.75 5.14
C GLU A 22 15.52 63.26 5.26
N ALA A 23 15.99 62.97 6.49
CA ALA A 23 17.29 62.35 6.71
C ALA A 23 17.42 60.95 6.09
N LEU A 24 16.32 60.19 6.04
CA LEU A 24 16.28 58.88 5.37
C LEU A 24 16.34 59.04 3.84
N ILE A 25 15.65 60.02 3.27
CA ILE A 25 15.68 60.33 1.84
C ILE A 25 17.08 60.79 1.41
N ASP A 26 17.69 61.72 2.17
CA ASP A 26 19.04 62.21 1.93
C ASP A 26 20.11 61.12 2.07
N ALA A 27 19.85 60.13 2.93
CA ALA A 27 20.67 58.94 3.08
C ALA A 27 20.42 57.87 2.00
N GLU A 28 19.65 58.17 0.95
CA GLU A 28 19.23 57.24 -0.10
C GLU A 28 18.57 55.98 0.47
N TYR A 29 17.82 56.16 1.57
CA TYR A 29 17.15 55.12 2.34
C TYR A 29 18.08 54.04 2.96
N ASP A 30 19.39 54.31 3.04
CA ASP A 30 20.33 53.51 3.82
C ASP A 30 20.32 53.99 5.29
N LEU A 31 19.66 53.20 6.16
CA LEU A 31 19.59 53.47 7.60
C LEU A 31 20.98 53.59 8.26
N GLY A 32 22.01 52.97 7.71
CA GLY A 32 23.38 53.08 8.23
C GLY A 32 24.00 54.46 8.04
N ARG A 33 23.47 55.26 7.11
CA ARG A 33 23.96 56.61 6.77
C ARG A 33 23.15 57.72 7.44
N VAL A 34 22.03 57.38 8.06
CA VAL A 34 21.21 58.30 8.86
C VAL A 34 21.91 58.59 10.20
N PRO A 35 21.90 59.85 10.68
CA PRO A 35 22.42 60.20 12.00
C PRO A 35 21.83 59.32 13.11
N GLU A 36 22.66 58.93 14.08
CA GLU A 36 22.28 57.95 15.11
C GLU A 36 21.05 58.35 15.93
N ALA A 37 20.86 59.65 16.16
CA ALA A 37 19.71 60.19 16.88
C ALA A 37 18.38 59.98 16.13
N LEU A 38 18.40 59.90 14.80
CA LEU A 38 17.20 59.83 13.95
C LEU A 38 16.90 58.41 13.43
N ARG A 39 17.88 57.50 13.49
CA ARG A 39 17.78 56.11 13.01
C ARG A 39 16.53 55.34 13.46
N PRO A 40 16.11 55.37 14.75
CA PRO A 40 14.95 54.60 15.19
C PRO A 40 13.63 55.05 14.54
N ARG A 41 13.47 56.36 14.33
CA ARG A 41 12.30 56.93 13.67
C ARG A 41 12.36 56.72 12.16
N ALA A 42 13.54 56.87 11.57
CA ALA A 42 13.78 56.57 10.16
C ALA A 42 13.50 55.09 9.82
N GLU A 43 13.85 54.16 10.71
CA GLU A 43 13.52 52.73 10.55
C GLU A 43 12.00 52.50 10.59
N HIS A 44 11.28 53.21 11.46
CA HIS A 44 9.83 53.14 11.52
C HIS A 44 9.18 53.71 10.25
N ALA A 45 9.62 54.88 9.79
CA ALA A 45 9.16 55.48 8.53
C ALA A 45 9.46 54.55 7.34
N GLY A 46 10.65 53.95 7.28
CA GLY A 46 11.03 52.98 6.26
C GLY A 46 10.17 51.71 6.26
N ARG A 47 9.73 51.22 7.42
CA ARG A 47 8.78 50.10 7.52
C ARG A 47 7.40 50.46 6.99
N VAL A 48 6.90 51.66 7.29
CA VAL A 48 5.61 52.14 6.80
C VAL A 48 5.66 52.34 5.28
N LEU A 49 6.76 52.87 4.75
CA LEU A 49 6.99 52.93 3.30
C LEU A 49 7.12 51.53 2.69
N GLY A 50 7.76 50.59 3.37
CA GLY A 50 7.86 49.19 2.97
C GLY A 50 6.50 48.48 2.85
N LEU A 51 5.48 48.90 3.61
CA LEU A 51 4.09 48.42 3.44
C LEU A 51 3.44 48.88 2.13
N LEU A 52 4.00 49.90 1.48
CA LEU A 52 3.61 50.38 0.15
C LEU A 52 4.47 49.73 -0.97
N GLU A 53 5.14 48.62 -0.66
CA GLU A 53 6.05 47.87 -1.56
C GLU A 53 7.17 48.71 -2.18
N THR A 54 7.70 49.69 -1.45
CA THR A 54 8.90 50.41 -1.88
C THR A 54 10.16 49.79 -1.28
N GLU A 55 10.89 48.99 -2.08
CA GLU A 55 12.25 48.53 -1.76
C GLU A 55 13.21 49.74 -1.74
N PRO A 56 13.97 50.02 -0.68
CA PRO A 56 14.68 51.29 -0.55
C PRO A 56 15.98 51.38 -1.38
N GLY A 57 16.51 50.26 -1.88
CA GLY A 57 17.84 50.20 -2.52
C GLY A 57 17.92 50.56 -4.01
N GLU A 58 16.80 50.66 -4.74
CA GLU A 58 16.81 50.88 -6.20
C GLU A 58 16.58 52.35 -6.64
N TRP A 59 16.39 53.26 -5.69
CA TRP A 59 15.96 54.65 -5.93
C TRP A 59 17.13 55.58 -6.26
N ALA A 60 18.35 55.23 -5.86
CA ALA A 60 19.54 56.08 -5.93
C ALA A 60 20.10 56.36 -7.35
N ARG A 61 19.47 55.88 -8.44
CA ARG A 61 20.00 56.03 -9.82
C ARG A 61 18.95 56.38 -10.87
N ALA A 62 18.04 57.31 -10.58
CA ALA A 62 17.04 57.76 -11.54
C ALA A 62 17.09 59.28 -11.75
N GLU A 63 17.75 59.72 -12.83
CA GLU A 63 17.85 61.13 -13.21
C GLU A 63 16.55 61.71 -13.83
N SER A 64 15.41 60.98 -13.83
CA SER A 64 14.14 61.56 -14.31
C SER A 64 12.87 60.88 -13.79
N GLU A 65 11.82 61.68 -13.67
CA GLU A 65 10.46 61.36 -13.19
C GLU A 65 9.79 60.22 -14.00
N ALA A 66 10.02 60.15 -15.31
CA ALA A 66 9.52 59.07 -16.17
C ALA A 66 10.24 57.71 -15.95
N GLY A 67 11.45 57.74 -15.38
CA GLY A 67 12.22 56.57 -15.02
C GLY A 67 11.76 55.91 -13.72
N LEU A 68 11.12 56.67 -12.82
CA LEU A 68 10.51 56.19 -11.59
C LEU A 68 9.25 55.37 -11.91
N THR A 69 8.29 55.94 -12.64
CA THR A 69 7.00 55.29 -12.95
C THR A 69 7.17 53.95 -13.67
N ARG A 70 8.16 53.85 -14.56
CA ARG A 70 8.44 52.62 -15.32
C ARG A 70 9.14 51.55 -14.48
N ARG A 71 9.86 51.93 -13.42
CA ARG A 71 10.52 50.99 -12.49
C ARG A 71 9.61 50.55 -11.35
N THR A 72 8.69 51.40 -10.87
CA THR A 72 7.62 50.98 -9.94
C THR A 72 6.79 49.83 -10.52
N LEU A 73 6.46 49.91 -11.81
CA LEU A 73 5.78 48.83 -12.54
C LEU A 73 6.63 47.58 -12.77
N ALA A 74 7.97 47.70 -12.81
CA ALA A 74 8.88 46.58 -13.01
C ALA A 74 9.20 45.83 -11.70
N GLY A 75 9.27 46.55 -10.56
CA GLY A 75 9.44 45.98 -9.22
C GLY A 75 8.25 45.11 -8.79
N VAL A 76 7.03 45.58 -9.06
CA VAL A 76 5.77 44.84 -8.82
C VAL A 76 5.74 43.51 -9.59
N GLY A 77 6.38 43.43 -10.77
CA GLY A 77 6.46 42.21 -11.57
C GLY A 77 7.51 41.19 -11.08
N SER A 78 8.57 41.65 -10.42
CA SER A 78 9.71 40.80 -10.04
C SER A 78 9.69 40.35 -8.57
N ALA A 79 9.06 41.11 -7.67
CA ALA A 79 8.86 40.72 -6.27
C ALA A 79 7.93 39.50 -6.11
N ALA A 80 6.97 39.32 -7.02
CA ALA A 80 6.07 38.17 -7.06
C ALA A 80 6.79 36.81 -7.24
N VAL A 81 8.06 36.80 -7.64
CA VAL A 81 8.82 35.56 -7.91
C VAL A 81 9.81 35.20 -6.79
N GLN A 82 10.15 36.12 -5.88
CA GLN A 82 11.18 35.87 -4.85
C GLN A 82 10.69 35.84 -3.40
N VAL A 83 9.45 36.23 -3.11
CA VAL A 83 8.87 36.15 -1.73
C VAL A 83 7.88 34.97 -1.57
N ALA A 84 7.65 34.17 -2.62
CA ALA A 84 6.82 32.96 -2.58
C ALA A 84 7.34 31.84 -1.65
N SER A 85 8.39 32.06 -0.86
CA SER A 85 8.93 31.10 0.11
C SER A 85 8.77 31.50 1.58
N ALA A 86 8.04 32.57 1.91
CA ALA A 86 7.72 32.87 3.32
C ALA A 86 6.33 33.52 3.47
N HIS A 87 5.29 32.67 3.39
CA HIS A 87 3.88 32.93 3.69
C HIS A 87 3.21 34.06 2.88
N GLU A 88 2.26 33.68 2.02
CA GLU A 88 1.28 34.63 1.48
C GLU A 88 0.66 35.43 2.63
N PRO A 89 0.63 36.77 2.58
CA PRO A 89 -0.01 37.56 3.61
C PRO A 89 -1.52 37.31 3.56
N GLU A 90 -2.00 36.43 4.45
CA GLU A 90 -3.42 36.23 4.67
C GLU A 90 -3.98 37.43 5.45
N LEU A 91 -5.10 37.99 4.96
CA LEU A 91 -5.86 38.96 5.73
C LEU A 91 -6.31 38.33 7.05
N SER A 92 -6.40 39.14 8.11
CA SER A 92 -7.05 38.66 9.33
C SER A 92 -8.50 38.28 9.02
N ILE A 93 -9.04 37.28 9.73
CA ILE A 93 -10.41 36.79 9.50
C ILE A 93 -11.43 37.94 9.52
N ASP A 94 -11.26 38.87 10.46
CA ASP A 94 -12.13 40.04 10.60
C ASP A 94 -11.99 41.05 9.44
N ASP A 95 -10.79 41.19 8.86
CA ASP A 95 -10.56 42.06 7.69
C ASP A 95 -11.09 41.42 6.41
N GLN A 96 -10.98 40.09 6.29
CA GLN A 96 -11.56 39.34 5.20
C GLN A 96 -13.09 39.43 5.21
N GLU A 97 -13.72 39.27 6.39
CA GLU A 97 -15.17 39.43 6.52
C GLU A 97 -15.63 40.87 6.25
N ALA A 98 -14.87 41.87 6.71
CA ALA A 98 -15.15 43.27 6.41
C ALA A 98 -15.01 43.60 4.91
N LEU A 99 -14.01 43.02 4.24
CA LEU A 99 -13.79 43.17 2.80
C LEU A 99 -14.94 42.56 1.99
N ASP A 100 -15.31 41.31 2.29
CA ASP A 100 -16.43 40.64 1.63
C ASP A 100 -17.74 41.41 1.85
N ALA A 101 -18.00 41.87 3.07
CA ALA A 101 -19.18 42.68 3.39
C ALA A 101 -19.20 44.01 2.63
N TRP A 102 -18.06 44.68 2.49
CA TRP A 102 -17.94 45.93 1.74
C TRP A 102 -18.16 45.73 0.24
N VAL A 103 -17.57 44.68 -0.36
CA VAL A 103 -17.78 44.30 -1.76
C VAL A 103 -19.26 43.99 -2.03
N MET A 104 -19.87 43.17 -1.17
CA MET A 104 -21.29 42.80 -1.28
C MET A 104 -22.24 43.99 -1.07
N SER A 105 -21.80 45.02 -0.36
CA SER A 105 -22.53 46.27 -0.17
C SER A 105 -22.37 47.26 -1.33
N GLY A 106 -21.68 46.85 -2.40
CA GLY A 106 -21.43 47.68 -3.58
C GLY A 106 -20.38 48.77 -3.34
N TYR A 107 -19.37 48.47 -2.50
CA TYR A 107 -18.26 49.37 -2.17
C TYR A 107 -18.65 50.65 -1.41
N ASP A 108 -19.77 50.64 -0.67
CA ASP A 108 -20.16 51.71 0.26
C ASP A 108 -20.06 51.21 1.70
N ALA A 109 -19.07 51.67 2.47
CA ALA A 109 -18.87 51.20 3.85
C ALA A 109 -20.09 51.49 4.74
N ARG A 110 -20.88 52.52 4.46
CA ARG A 110 -22.08 52.86 5.26
C ARG A 110 -23.15 51.78 5.18
N ARG A 111 -23.17 51.01 4.09
CA ARG A 111 -24.12 49.91 3.83
C ARG A 111 -23.71 48.58 4.49
N THR A 112 -22.52 48.50 5.04
CA THR A 112 -22.04 47.32 5.77
C THR A 112 -22.64 47.19 7.19
N PRO A 113 -22.66 45.98 7.78
CA PRO A 113 -23.09 45.77 9.15
C PRO A 113 -22.33 46.65 10.15
N THR A 114 -23.03 47.11 11.19
CA THR A 114 -22.50 48.06 12.18
C THR A 114 -21.20 47.60 12.85
N ALA A 115 -21.03 46.29 13.03
CA ALA A 115 -19.84 45.69 13.62
C ALA A 115 -18.58 45.77 12.72
N LEU A 116 -18.76 45.76 11.40
CA LEU A 116 -17.66 45.75 10.41
C LEU A 116 -17.42 47.13 9.79
N ARG A 117 -18.31 48.10 10.03
CA ARG A 117 -18.30 49.42 9.38
C ARG A 117 -16.99 50.17 9.54
N THR A 118 -16.37 50.14 10.71
CA THR A 118 -15.09 50.83 10.95
C THR A 118 -13.97 50.28 10.05
N ARG A 119 -13.89 48.95 9.91
CA ARG A 119 -12.89 48.29 9.04
C ARG A 119 -13.24 48.48 7.56
N ALA A 120 -14.52 48.40 7.20
CA ALA A 120 -14.97 48.71 5.84
C ALA A 120 -14.66 50.15 5.42
N THR A 121 -14.78 51.14 6.32
CA THR A 121 -14.39 52.53 6.04
C THR A 121 -12.88 52.66 5.84
N GLN A 122 -12.06 51.90 6.58
CA GLN A 122 -10.61 51.86 6.35
C GLN A 122 -10.29 51.27 4.98
N LEU A 123 -10.93 50.16 4.61
CA LEU A 123 -10.78 49.55 3.27
C LEU A 123 -11.23 50.51 2.17
N GLU A 124 -12.32 51.25 2.37
CA GLU A 124 -12.79 52.28 1.43
C GLU A 124 -11.78 53.43 1.29
N SER A 125 -11.15 53.86 2.38
CA SER A 125 -10.11 54.90 2.33
C SER A 125 -8.84 54.43 1.62
N ILE A 126 -8.42 53.18 1.85
CA ILE A 126 -7.29 52.57 1.15
C ILE A 126 -7.62 52.44 -0.33
N ALA A 127 -8.82 51.97 -0.67
CA ALA A 127 -9.28 51.89 -2.04
C ALA A 127 -9.35 53.26 -2.71
N ALA A 128 -9.81 54.29 -2.00
CA ALA A 128 -9.85 55.67 -2.51
C ALA A 128 -8.45 56.18 -2.82
N ILE A 129 -7.46 55.93 -1.95
CA ILE A 129 -6.06 56.31 -2.19
C ILE A 129 -5.49 55.59 -3.43
N VAL A 130 -5.83 54.32 -3.62
CA VAL A 130 -5.40 53.54 -4.80
C VAL A 130 -6.14 53.98 -6.08
N LEU A 131 -7.37 54.46 -5.95
CA LEU A 131 -8.26 54.82 -7.05
C LEU A 131 -8.29 56.31 -7.39
N ASP A 132 -7.65 57.19 -6.63
CA ASP A 132 -7.50 58.63 -6.95
C ASP A 132 -6.52 58.88 -8.11
N ALA A 133 -6.33 57.89 -8.98
CA ALA A 133 -5.84 58.09 -10.32
C ALA A 133 -7.00 58.67 -11.17
N PRO A 134 -6.76 59.74 -11.96
CA PRO A 134 -7.80 60.38 -12.76
C PRO A 134 -8.57 59.35 -13.61
N HIS A 135 -9.90 59.42 -13.58
CA HIS A 135 -10.75 58.49 -14.32
C HIS A 135 -10.45 58.60 -15.82
N PRO A 136 -9.94 57.53 -16.46
CA PRO A 136 -9.58 57.57 -17.87
C PRO A 136 -10.84 57.79 -18.70
N THR A 137 -10.76 58.65 -19.70
CA THR A 137 -11.80 58.84 -20.72
C THR A 137 -12.14 57.49 -21.39
N PRO A 138 -13.32 57.31 -22.00
CA PRO A 138 -13.71 56.03 -22.59
C PRO A 138 -12.70 55.43 -23.59
N GLY A 139 -11.94 56.28 -24.29
CA GLY A 139 -10.83 55.86 -25.14
C GLY A 139 -9.62 55.31 -24.37
N GLU A 140 -9.27 55.96 -23.25
CA GLU A 140 -8.18 55.54 -22.36
C GLU A 140 -8.54 54.29 -21.56
N ARG A 141 -9.82 54.10 -21.19
CA ARG A 141 -10.30 52.86 -20.56
C ARG A 141 -10.12 51.65 -21.47
N SER A 142 -10.44 51.79 -22.76
CA SER A 142 -10.28 50.69 -23.72
C SER A 142 -8.81 50.32 -23.91
N ALA A 143 -7.94 51.34 -24.00
CA ALA A 143 -6.49 51.14 -24.07
C ALA A 143 -5.93 50.50 -22.79
N LEU A 144 -6.43 50.87 -21.60
CA LEU A 144 -6.05 50.25 -20.33
C LEU A 144 -6.49 48.78 -20.26
N ILE A 145 -7.74 48.47 -20.65
CA ILE A 145 -8.24 47.09 -20.71
C ILE A 145 -7.36 46.25 -21.66
N GLU A 146 -7.04 46.77 -22.83
CA GLU A 146 -6.21 46.08 -23.81
C GLU A 146 -4.77 45.87 -23.30
N ARG A 147 -4.19 46.87 -22.64
CA ARG A 147 -2.85 46.79 -22.07
C ARG A 147 -2.77 45.83 -20.88
N THR A 148 -3.82 45.77 -20.06
CA THR A 148 -3.95 44.83 -18.94
C THR A 148 -4.16 43.41 -19.44
N LEU A 149 -5.04 43.18 -20.42
CA LEU A 149 -5.21 41.87 -21.05
C LEU A 149 -3.90 41.38 -21.70
N ALA A 150 -3.17 42.26 -22.39
CA ALA A 150 -1.88 41.93 -22.97
C ALA A 150 -0.78 41.67 -21.92
N ALA A 151 -0.89 42.24 -20.71
CA ALA A 151 0.00 41.94 -19.60
C ALA A 151 -0.33 40.57 -18.97
N VAL A 152 -1.62 40.28 -18.75
CA VAL A 152 -2.10 38.98 -18.24
C VAL A 152 -1.75 37.86 -19.21
N GLN A 153 -1.96 38.05 -20.51
CA GLN A 153 -1.59 37.04 -21.52
C GLN A 153 -0.08 36.77 -21.55
N ARG A 154 0.76 37.78 -21.31
CA ARG A 154 2.22 37.60 -21.21
C ARG A 154 2.61 36.83 -19.96
N SER A 155 1.99 37.11 -18.80
CA SER A 155 2.29 36.37 -17.58
C SER A 155 1.81 34.91 -17.64
N GLU A 156 0.66 34.66 -18.27
CA GLU A 156 0.16 33.30 -18.55
C GLU A 156 1.11 32.54 -19.49
N ALA A 157 1.60 33.19 -20.56
CA ALA A 157 2.57 32.60 -21.48
C ALA A 157 3.90 32.27 -20.79
N GLU A 158 4.40 33.16 -19.92
CA GLU A 158 5.60 32.92 -19.11
C GLU A 158 5.41 31.80 -18.08
N ARG A 159 4.23 31.69 -17.45
CA ARG A 159 3.89 30.55 -16.57
C ARG A 159 3.83 29.25 -17.36
N ALA A 160 3.23 29.24 -18.55
CA ALA A 160 3.19 28.09 -19.42
C ALA A 160 4.60 27.64 -19.84
N ASP A 161 5.48 28.58 -20.19
CA ASP A 161 6.87 28.31 -20.57
C ASP A 161 7.70 27.75 -19.40
N ARG A 162 7.43 28.21 -18.17
CA ARG A 162 8.02 27.64 -16.94
C ARG A 162 7.49 26.25 -16.58
N MET A 163 6.26 25.91 -17.02
CA MET A 163 5.66 24.58 -16.82
C MET A 163 6.02 23.60 -17.94
N THR A 164 6.51 24.08 -19.08
CA THR A 164 7.09 23.24 -20.12
C THR A 164 8.54 22.94 -19.79
N PHE A 165 8.81 21.73 -19.29
CA PHE A 165 10.16 21.20 -19.31
C PHE A 165 10.59 21.10 -20.78
N PRO A 166 11.62 21.85 -21.24
CA PRO A 166 12.13 21.64 -22.59
C PRO A 166 12.54 20.17 -22.67
N PRO A 167 12.16 19.42 -23.74
CA PRO A 167 12.60 18.05 -23.88
C PRO A 167 14.12 18.09 -23.78
N ALA A 168 14.67 17.36 -22.79
CA ALA A 168 16.10 17.24 -22.64
C ALA A 168 16.64 16.77 -23.99
N GLY A 169 17.23 17.69 -24.75
CA GLY A 169 17.82 17.39 -26.05
C GLY A 169 18.78 16.21 -25.84
N PRO A 170 18.93 15.31 -26.82
CA PRO A 170 19.67 14.06 -26.62
C PRO A 170 21.16 14.37 -26.50
N ARG A 171 21.61 14.81 -25.32
CA ARG A 171 23.00 14.70 -24.88
C ARG A 171 23.16 13.31 -24.30
N ARG A 172 23.16 12.34 -25.21
CA ARG A 172 23.55 10.95 -24.94
C ARG A 172 25.07 10.90 -24.80
N THR A 173 25.60 11.42 -23.69
CA THR A 173 26.87 10.93 -23.17
C THR A 173 26.49 9.86 -22.16
N PHE A 174 26.35 8.61 -22.62
CA PHE A 174 26.23 7.47 -21.73
C PHE A 174 27.51 7.39 -20.91
N ASN A 175 27.49 7.96 -19.71
CA ASN A 175 28.55 7.75 -18.75
C ASN A 175 28.35 6.37 -18.13
N MET A 176 29.40 5.55 -18.12
CA MET A 176 29.36 4.23 -17.50
C MET A 176 28.87 4.29 -16.05
N ARG A 177 29.13 5.40 -15.36
CA ARG A 177 28.68 5.68 -13.99
C ARG A 177 27.16 5.76 -13.86
N ASP A 178 26.45 6.34 -14.83
CA ASP A 178 24.99 6.46 -14.78
C ASP A 178 24.31 5.10 -15.01
N LEU A 179 24.89 4.29 -15.90
CA LEU A 179 24.44 2.92 -16.13
C LEU A 179 24.66 2.04 -14.89
N VAL A 180 25.82 2.19 -14.23
CA VAL A 180 26.12 1.50 -12.97
C VAL A 180 25.19 1.97 -11.84
N SER A 181 24.90 3.28 -11.73
CA SER A 181 23.98 3.82 -10.72
C SER A 181 22.56 3.28 -10.91
N LEU A 182 22.03 3.33 -12.14
CA LEU A 182 20.72 2.78 -12.46
C LEU A 182 20.64 1.26 -12.24
N ALA A 183 21.68 0.53 -12.67
CA ALA A 183 21.76 -0.91 -12.44
C ALA A 183 21.84 -1.24 -10.94
N SER A 184 22.51 -0.41 -10.13
CA SER A 184 22.61 -0.60 -8.68
C SER A 184 21.26 -0.38 -8.00
N VAL A 185 20.54 0.70 -8.34
CA VAL A 185 19.18 0.94 -7.81
C VAL A 185 18.23 -0.18 -8.23
N ALA A 186 18.28 -0.60 -9.50
CA ALA A 186 17.48 -1.73 -9.99
C ALA A 186 17.83 -3.04 -9.29
N ALA A 187 19.11 -3.32 -9.05
CA ALA A 187 19.56 -4.52 -8.34
C ALA A 187 19.10 -4.53 -6.88
N ILE A 188 19.17 -3.38 -6.19
CA ILE A 188 18.66 -3.24 -4.81
C ILE A 188 17.15 -3.44 -4.78
N ALA A 189 16.40 -2.83 -5.72
CA ALA A 189 14.96 -3.02 -5.83
C ALA A 189 14.61 -4.50 -6.08
N MET A 190 15.28 -5.14 -7.04
CA MET A 190 15.04 -6.55 -7.38
C MET A 190 15.37 -7.49 -6.22
N ALA A 191 16.43 -7.20 -5.45
CA ALA A 191 16.83 -7.97 -4.27
C ALA A 191 15.74 -8.01 -3.20
N VAL A 192 14.89 -6.99 -3.10
CA VAL A 192 13.76 -6.94 -2.16
C VAL A 192 12.47 -7.48 -2.77
N VAL A 193 12.18 -7.16 -4.04
CA VAL A 193 10.93 -7.57 -4.70
C VAL A 193 10.85 -9.09 -4.89
N LEU A 194 11.93 -9.74 -5.30
CA LEU A 194 11.97 -11.18 -5.54
C LEU A 194 11.58 -12.04 -4.31
N PRO A 195 12.18 -11.86 -3.12
CA PRO A 195 11.80 -12.64 -1.94
C PRO A 195 10.35 -12.38 -1.50
N ILE A 196 9.85 -11.14 -1.64
CA ILE A 196 8.46 -10.80 -1.32
C ILE A 196 7.49 -11.53 -2.26
N MET A 197 7.75 -11.50 -3.57
CA MET A 197 6.92 -12.23 -4.55
C MET A 197 6.94 -13.74 -4.29
N GLY A 198 8.08 -14.30 -3.90
CA GLY A 198 8.21 -15.71 -3.51
C GLY A 198 7.36 -16.05 -2.28
N ALA A 199 7.43 -15.22 -1.24
CA ALA A 199 6.62 -15.38 -0.02
C ALA A 199 5.11 -15.23 -0.31
N ALA A 200 4.72 -14.26 -1.14
CA ALA A 200 3.33 -14.04 -1.53
C ALA A 200 2.75 -15.22 -2.30
N ARG A 201 3.49 -15.76 -3.29
CA ARG A 201 3.07 -16.96 -4.04
C ARG A 201 2.92 -18.18 -3.13
N HIS A 202 3.84 -18.36 -2.19
CA HIS A 202 3.75 -19.44 -1.22
C HIS A 202 2.51 -19.29 -0.32
N GLN A 203 2.23 -18.09 0.17
CA GLN A 203 1.04 -17.83 0.97
C GLN A 203 -0.25 -18.10 0.17
N GLN A 204 -0.29 -17.73 -1.11
CA GLN A 204 -1.41 -18.05 -1.99
C GLN A 204 -1.58 -19.56 -2.15
N GLN A 205 -0.50 -20.32 -2.31
CA GLN A 205 -0.56 -21.79 -2.36
C GLN A 205 -1.13 -22.38 -1.07
N LEU A 206 -0.69 -21.90 0.10
CA LEU A 206 -1.22 -22.34 1.40
C LEU A 206 -2.73 -22.05 1.51
N ASN A 207 -3.16 -20.85 1.11
CA ASN A 207 -4.58 -20.49 1.17
C ASN A 207 -5.44 -21.34 0.23
N MET A 208 -4.95 -21.65 -0.98
CA MET A 208 -5.64 -22.55 -1.92
C MET A 208 -5.71 -23.98 -1.35
N CYS A 209 -4.62 -24.49 -0.77
CA CYS A 209 -4.63 -25.82 -0.15
C CYS A 209 -5.57 -25.88 1.05
N ALA A 210 -5.60 -24.84 1.89
CA ALA A 210 -6.54 -24.76 3.00
C ALA A 210 -8.01 -24.74 2.51
N SER A 211 -8.29 -24.02 1.40
CA SER A 211 -9.61 -24.04 0.78
C SER A 211 -9.98 -25.43 0.22
N ASN A 212 -9.03 -26.12 -0.41
CA ASN A 212 -9.20 -27.49 -0.87
C ASN A 212 -9.50 -28.43 0.31
N MET A 213 -8.75 -28.32 1.42
CA MET A 213 -8.98 -29.10 2.63
C MET A 213 -10.37 -28.87 3.22
N ALA A 214 -10.85 -27.63 3.26
CA ALA A 214 -12.20 -27.32 3.72
C ALA A 214 -13.28 -27.93 2.80
N SER A 215 -13.10 -27.85 1.48
CA SER A 215 -14.00 -28.49 0.50
C SER A 215 -14.05 -30.01 0.70
N VAL A 216 -12.88 -30.64 0.82
CA VAL A 216 -12.76 -32.08 1.02
C VAL A 216 -13.30 -32.51 2.40
N GLY A 217 -13.14 -31.71 3.45
CA GLY A 217 -13.76 -31.94 4.76
C GLY A 217 -15.29 -32.00 4.66
N GLY A 218 -15.89 -31.08 3.89
CA GLY A 218 -17.32 -31.14 3.56
C GLY A 218 -17.69 -32.40 2.78
N ALA A 219 -16.86 -32.83 1.84
CA ALA A 219 -17.07 -34.06 1.06
C ALA A 219 -17.02 -35.32 1.93
N PHE A 220 -16.11 -35.40 2.91
CA PHE A 220 -16.10 -36.48 3.90
C PHE A 220 -17.39 -36.51 4.71
N GLY A 221 -17.89 -35.35 5.15
CA GLY A 221 -19.16 -35.25 5.87
C GLY A 221 -20.35 -35.72 5.03
N ALA A 222 -20.44 -35.28 3.77
CA ALA A 222 -21.48 -35.71 2.85
C ALA A 222 -21.42 -37.23 2.56
N TYR A 223 -20.23 -37.76 2.32
CA TYR A 223 -20.04 -39.20 2.13
C TYR A 223 -20.46 -39.98 3.38
N ALA A 224 -20.01 -39.56 4.57
CA ALA A 224 -20.34 -40.22 5.82
C ALA A 224 -21.86 -40.24 6.07
N PHE A 225 -22.55 -39.13 5.76
CA PHE A 225 -24.01 -39.05 5.84
C PHE A 225 -24.68 -40.11 4.96
N ASP A 226 -24.22 -40.30 3.72
CA ASP A 226 -24.79 -41.27 2.78
C ASP A 226 -24.35 -42.73 3.04
N HIS A 227 -23.25 -42.92 3.76
CA HIS A 227 -22.61 -44.22 3.96
C HIS A 227 -22.56 -44.70 5.42
N ALA A 228 -23.55 -44.27 6.24
CA ALA A 228 -23.72 -44.69 7.64
C ALA A 228 -22.47 -44.42 8.51
N ASP A 229 -22.01 -43.17 8.46
CA ASP A 229 -20.84 -42.62 9.17
C ASP A 229 -19.50 -43.25 8.80
N ARG A 230 -19.44 -44.04 7.72
CA ARG A 230 -18.20 -44.66 7.26
C ARG A 230 -17.38 -43.69 6.43
N LEU A 231 -16.06 -43.84 6.52
CA LEU A 231 -15.15 -43.13 5.63
C LEU A 231 -15.08 -43.79 4.23
N PRO A 232 -14.67 -43.03 3.20
CA PRO A 232 -14.46 -43.50 1.83
C PRO A 232 -13.63 -44.78 1.74
N MET A 233 -14.13 -45.75 0.98
CA MET A 233 -13.47 -47.03 0.75
C MET A 233 -13.84 -47.60 -0.62
N ALA A 234 -12.86 -47.98 -1.42
CA ALA A 234 -13.05 -48.55 -2.76
C ALA A 234 -13.29 -50.06 -2.75
N THR A 235 -12.66 -50.77 -1.82
CA THR A 235 -12.79 -52.22 -1.71
C THR A 235 -12.99 -52.60 -0.24
N ALA A 236 -14.07 -53.32 0.08
CA ALA A 236 -14.38 -53.77 1.44
C ALA A 236 -13.47 -54.91 1.97
N GLY A 237 -12.45 -55.29 1.20
CA GLY A 237 -11.57 -56.42 1.45
C GLY A 237 -10.77 -56.31 2.75
N ILE A 238 -10.46 -57.47 3.34
CA ILE A 238 -9.51 -57.58 4.44
C ILE A 238 -8.12 -57.42 3.82
N GLY A 239 -7.33 -56.48 4.34
CA GLY A 239 -6.01 -56.12 3.81
C GLY A 239 -5.14 -57.34 3.50
N GLY A 240 -4.40 -57.25 2.38
CA GLY A 240 -3.54 -58.31 1.89
C GLY A 240 -2.71 -57.93 0.66
N GLY A 241 -3.06 -56.82 -0.01
CA GLY A 241 -2.24 -56.19 -1.05
C GLY A 241 -1.29 -55.14 -0.49
N VAL A 242 -0.46 -54.59 -1.38
CA VAL A 242 0.48 -53.51 -1.05
C VAL A 242 -0.25 -52.18 -1.24
N TRP A 243 -0.60 -51.50 -0.15
CA TRP A 243 -1.56 -50.40 -0.18
C TRP A 243 -1.10 -49.16 -0.93
N TRP A 244 0.20 -49.01 -1.21
CA TRP A 244 0.72 -47.91 -2.02
C TRP A 244 0.78 -48.21 -3.52
N ASN A 245 0.20 -49.32 -3.98
CA ASN A 245 0.12 -49.69 -5.40
C ASN A 245 -0.92 -48.85 -6.16
N VAL A 246 -0.67 -47.53 -6.24
CA VAL A 246 -1.52 -46.57 -6.96
C VAL A 246 -1.75 -47.02 -8.40
N GLY A 247 -3.01 -47.00 -8.84
CA GLY A 247 -3.45 -47.50 -10.14
C GLY A 247 -3.93 -48.96 -10.10
N THR A 248 -3.85 -49.62 -8.93
CA THR A 248 -4.41 -50.96 -8.70
C THR A 248 -5.55 -50.86 -7.66
N PRO A 249 -6.80 -50.57 -8.07
CA PRO A 249 -7.87 -50.12 -7.15
C PRO A 249 -8.28 -51.10 -6.04
N ARG A 250 -7.93 -52.39 -6.18
CA ARG A 250 -8.20 -53.40 -5.15
C ARG A 250 -7.21 -53.36 -3.99
N GLU A 251 -6.04 -52.80 -4.22
CA GLU A 251 -4.93 -52.74 -3.26
C GLU A 251 -4.69 -51.30 -2.81
N SER A 252 -4.77 -50.35 -3.73
CA SER A 252 -4.43 -48.96 -3.52
C SER A 252 -5.26 -48.26 -2.44
N ASN A 253 -4.59 -47.60 -1.50
CA ASN A 253 -5.26 -46.73 -0.54
C ASN A 253 -5.75 -45.44 -1.20
N SER A 254 -5.09 -44.97 -2.25
CA SER A 254 -5.53 -43.76 -2.98
C SER A 254 -6.89 -43.98 -3.64
N ALA A 255 -7.20 -45.21 -4.07
CA ALA A 255 -8.52 -45.53 -4.59
C ALA A 255 -9.65 -45.25 -3.57
N ASN A 256 -9.37 -45.42 -2.27
CA ASN A 256 -10.35 -45.11 -1.21
C ASN A 256 -10.66 -43.61 -1.17
N LEU A 257 -9.64 -42.74 -1.26
CA LEU A 257 -9.83 -41.30 -1.33
C LEU A 257 -10.47 -40.86 -2.67
N PHE A 258 -10.03 -41.48 -3.77
CA PHE A 258 -10.49 -41.19 -5.13
C PHE A 258 -12.00 -41.39 -5.28
N ASN A 259 -12.60 -42.27 -4.48
CA ASN A 259 -14.05 -42.48 -4.46
C ASN A 259 -14.84 -41.22 -4.12
N LEU A 260 -14.30 -40.27 -3.34
CA LEU A 260 -14.95 -38.97 -3.12
C LEU A 260 -15.17 -38.24 -4.46
N ALA A 261 -14.15 -38.19 -5.30
CA ALA A 261 -14.24 -37.55 -6.60
C ALA A 261 -15.10 -38.36 -7.57
N ARG A 262 -14.90 -39.67 -7.63
CA ARG A 262 -15.63 -40.57 -8.52
C ARG A 262 -17.14 -40.58 -8.28
N HIS A 263 -17.58 -40.50 -7.03
CA HIS A 263 -18.99 -40.47 -6.66
C HIS A 263 -19.58 -39.05 -6.59
N GLY A 264 -18.79 -38.03 -6.93
CA GLY A 264 -19.26 -36.64 -7.05
C GLY A 264 -19.38 -35.88 -5.73
N TYR A 265 -18.81 -36.39 -4.64
CA TYR A 265 -18.74 -35.67 -3.35
C TYR A 265 -17.69 -34.54 -3.39
N ALA A 266 -16.63 -34.70 -4.17
CA ALA A 266 -15.58 -33.70 -4.39
C ALA A 266 -15.25 -33.57 -5.87
N LYS A 267 -14.60 -32.49 -6.30
CA LYS A 267 -13.95 -32.45 -7.62
C LYS A 267 -12.55 -33.02 -7.50
N LEU A 268 -12.04 -33.66 -8.56
CA LEU A 268 -10.65 -34.14 -8.55
C LEU A 268 -9.64 -32.98 -8.38
N GLY A 269 -9.99 -31.79 -8.88
CA GLY A 269 -9.22 -30.56 -8.63
C GLY A 269 -9.12 -30.14 -7.15
N ASP A 270 -10.12 -30.49 -6.33
CA ASP A 270 -10.06 -30.25 -4.87
C ASP A 270 -9.06 -31.22 -4.20
N LEU A 271 -8.81 -32.37 -4.83
CA LEU A 271 -7.80 -33.36 -4.43
C LEU A 271 -6.43 -33.11 -5.11
N ALA A 272 -6.24 -31.95 -5.73
CA ALA A 272 -4.99 -31.55 -6.37
C ALA A 272 -4.36 -30.34 -5.66
N CYS A 273 -3.27 -30.59 -4.93
CA CYS A 273 -2.46 -29.51 -4.36
C CYS A 273 -1.74 -28.73 -5.48
N PRO A 274 -1.83 -27.39 -5.53
CA PRO A 274 -1.08 -26.55 -6.49
C PRO A 274 0.45 -26.70 -6.38
N GLY A 275 0.95 -27.20 -5.25
CA GLY A 275 2.35 -27.52 -5.03
C GLY A 275 2.81 -28.85 -5.66
N ASN A 276 1.88 -29.69 -6.14
CA ASN A 276 2.19 -30.91 -6.87
C ASN A 276 2.04 -30.69 -8.39
N PRO A 277 3.13 -30.53 -9.15
CA PRO A 277 3.07 -30.27 -10.59
C PRO A 277 2.56 -31.47 -11.40
N THR A 278 2.50 -32.66 -10.80
CA THR A 278 2.02 -33.89 -11.46
C THR A 278 0.59 -34.25 -11.07
N ALA A 279 -0.09 -33.43 -10.27
CA ALA A 279 -1.45 -33.68 -9.84
C ALA A 279 -2.40 -33.81 -11.03
N SER A 280 -3.23 -34.85 -11.02
CA SER A 280 -4.31 -34.99 -12.01
C SER A 280 -5.53 -34.20 -11.56
N THR A 281 -6.10 -33.40 -12.45
CA THR A 281 -7.36 -32.68 -12.24
C THR A 281 -8.51 -33.23 -13.07
N ASP A 282 -8.18 -34.05 -14.07
CA ASP A 282 -9.16 -34.64 -14.99
C ASP A 282 -9.57 -36.03 -14.50
N LEU A 283 -10.87 -36.27 -14.53
CA LEU A 283 -11.52 -37.50 -14.08
C LEU A 283 -12.51 -37.94 -15.15
N ASP A 284 -12.43 -39.20 -15.59
CA ASP A 284 -13.55 -39.89 -16.23
C ASP A 284 -14.20 -40.83 -15.21
N PRO A 285 -15.36 -40.47 -14.61
CA PRO A 285 -16.02 -41.30 -13.60
C PRO A 285 -16.43 -42.69 -14.12
N ALA A 286 -16.61 -42.85 -15.43
CA ALA A 286 -17.02 -44.09 -16.04
C ALA A 286 -15.89 -45.12 -16.04
N SER A 287 -14.67 -44.73 -16.39
CA SER A 287 -13.49 -45.62 -16.46
C SER A 287 -12.64 -45.60 -15.20
N ASP A 288 -12.44 -44.43 -14.61
CA ASP A 288 -11.39 -44.24 -13.62
C ASP A 288 -11.83 -44.75 -12.25
N ARG A 289 -10.89 -45.41 -11.57
CA ARG A 289 -11.10 -46.03 -10.26
C ARG A 289 -10.04 -45.60 -9.25
N ASP A 290 -8.98 -44.95 -9.72
CA ASP A 290 -7.84 -44.48 -8.96
C ASP A 290 -7.01 -43.51 -9.84
N TRP A 291 -6.01 -42.83 -9.26
CA TRP A 291 -4.96 -42.16 -10.00
C TRP A 291 -4.12 -43.17 -10.82
N ARG A 292 -3.51 -42.70 -11.91
CA ARG A 292 -2.75 -43.59 -12.82
C ARG A 292 -1.37 -43.95 -12.29
N ALA A 293 -0.80 -43.09 -11.47
CA ALA A 293 0.54 -43.28 -10.90
C ALA A 293 0.69 -42.53 -9.58
N MET A 294 1.53 -43.07 -8.69
CA MET A 294 1.74 -42.51 -7.36
C MET A 294 2.07 -41.01 -7.36
N PRO A 295 2.95 -40.44 -8.23
CA PRO A 295 3.25 -39.01 -8.23
C PRO A 295 2.02 -38.09 -8.37
N GLN A 296 0.97 -38.55 -9.04
CA GLN A 296 -0.24 -37.77 -9.26
C GLN A 296 -1.08 -37.56 -7.98
N VAL A 297 -0.84 -38.36 -6.94
CA VAL A 297 -1.56 -38.28 -5.67
C VAL A 297 -0.99 -37.14 -4.82
N SER A 298 -1.77 -36.08 -4.67
CA SER A 298 -1.36 -34.90 -3.89
C SER A 298 -1.57 -35.06 -2.39
N TYR A 299 -2.48 -35.93 -1.96
CA TYR A 299 -2.86 -36.07 -0.56
C TYR A 299 -2.74 -37.52 -0.11
N SER A 300 -2.14 -37.71 1.06
CA SER A 300 -2.08 -39.01 1.73
C SER A 300 -3.35 -39.16 2.56
N TYR A 301 -4.05 -40.28 2.40
CA TYR A 301 -5.25 -40.60 3.12
C TYR A 301 -4.95 -41.60 4.23
N ARG A 302 -5.73 -41.57 5.32
CA ARG A 302 -5.65 -42.58 6.38
C ARG A 302 -5.68 -43.98 5.77
N ILE A 303 -4.79 -44.85 6.21
CA ILE A 303 -4.77 -46.24 5.76
C ILE A 303 -6.04 -46.93 6.26
N MET A 304 -6.94 -47.26 5.32
CA MET A 304 -8.23 -47.91 5.62
C MET A 304 -8.15 -49.44 5.67
N PHE A 305 -6.96 -49.99 5.39
CA PHE A 305 -6.67 -51.40 5.53
C PHE A 305 -6.21 -51.67 6.97
N GLY A 306 -6.97 -52.50 7.69
CA GLY A 306 -6.70 -52.80 9.10
C GLY A 306 -7.87 -53.50 9.77
N GLN A 307 -7.66 -53.97 11.01
CA GLN A 307 -8.74 -54.55 11.81
C GLN A 307 -9.70 -53.48 12.33
N THR A 308 -9.20 -52.29 12.59
CA THR A 308 -9.97 -51.13 13.02
C THR A 308 -10.34 -50.26 11.82
N ARG A 309 -11.63 -49.99 11.65
CA ARG A 309 -12.16 -49.09 10.62
C ARG A 309 -12.88 -47.95 11.33
N PRO A 310 -12.28 -46.74 11.37
CA PRO A 310 -12.91 -45.63 12.06
C PRO A 310 -14.13 -45.13 11.32
N SER A 311 -15.07 -44.59 12.08
CA SER A 311 -16.15 -43.76 11.55
C SER A 311 -15.74 -42.28 11.52
N LEU A 312 -16.55 -41.42 10.88
CA LEU A 312 -16.26 -39.98 10.89
C LEU A 312 -16.56 -39.38 12.28
N SER A 313 -17.63 -39.83 12.93
CA SER A 313 -18.09 -39.34 14.24
C SER A 313 -17.37 -40.00 15.43
N GLU A 314 -16.15 -40.51 15.22
CA GLU A 314 -15.34 -41.06 16.31
C GLU A 314 -15.15 -40.02 17.44
N PRO A 315 -15.20 -40.43 18.72
CA PRO A 315 -15.04 -39.49 19.84
C PRO A 315 -13.68 -38.80 19.86
N SER A 316 -12.66 -39.47 19.33
CA SER A 316 -11.32 -38.90 19.18
C SER A 316 -11.18 -38.18 17.84
N ARG A 317 -10.53 -37.00 17.88
CA ARG A 317 -10.15 -36.28 16.67
C ARG A 317 -9.04 -37.05 15.95
N ILE A 318 -9.36 -37.67 14.83
CA ILE A 318 -8.41 -38.44 14.01
C ILE A 318 -7.99 -37.66 12.78
N VAL A 319 -6.81 -37.95 12.24
CA VAL A 319 -6.39 -37.45 10.93
C VAL A 319 -7.07 -38.26 9.83
N LEU A 320 -7.73 -37.56 8.92
CA LEU A 320 -8.33 -38.15 7.72
C LEU A 320 -7.35 -38.10 6.56
N MET A 321 -6.77 -36.93 6.32
CA MET A 321 -5.98 -36.66 5.11
C MET A 321 -4.88 -35.65 5.43
N THR A 322 -3.77 -35.73 4.72
CA THR A 322 -2.68 -34.76 4.79
C THR A 322 -2.03 -34.61 3.42
N ASP A 323 -1.14 -33.64 3.24
CA ASP A 323 -0.31 -33.56 2.04
C ASP A 323 0.48 -34.86 1.79
N ARG A 324 0.97 -34.98 0.55
CA ARG A 324 1.71 -36.15 0.06
C ARG A 324 2.87 -36.54 0.99
N SER A 325 2.91 -37.81 1.38
CA SER A 325 3.97 -38.37 2.20
C SER A 325 5.34 -38.28 1.49
N PRO A 326 6.39 -37.77 2.16
CA PRO A 326 7.75 -37.83 1.65
C PRO A 326 8.41 -39.19 1.88
N VAL A 327 7.82 -40.05 2.73
CA VAL A 327 8.35 -41.35 3.13
C VAL A 327 7.96 -42.43 2.13
N VAL A 328 6.68 -42.53 1.77
CA VAL A 328 6.13 -43.63 0.98
C VAL A 328 6.80 -43.81 -0.39
N PRO A 329 7.01 -42.75 -1.22
CA PRO A 329 7.67 -42.91 -2.51
C PRO A 329 9.09 -43.47 -2.42
N ARG A 330 9.84 -43.07 -1.38
CA ARG A 330 11.20 -43.56 -1.12
C ARG A 330 11.18 -45.01 -0.65
N ALA A 331 10.29 -45.33 0.29
CA ALA A 331 10.12 -46.70 0.78
C ALA A 331 9.71 -47.67 -0.34
N ALA A 332 8.78 -47.28 -1.20
CA ALA A 332 8.35 -48.07 -2.36
C ALA A 332 9.49 -48.30 -3.37
N ALA A 333 10.43 -47.35 -3.48
CA ALA A 333 11.65 -47.50 -4.29
C ALA A 333 12.76 -48.32 -3.59
N GLY A 334 12.55 -48.77 -2.35
CA GLY A 334 13.56 -49.47 -1.55
C GLY A 334 14.67 -48.56 -1.01
N GLU A 335 14.47 -47.25 -1.05
CA GLU A 335 15.42 -46.25 -0.58
C GLU A 335 15.29 -46.00 0.93
N SER A 336 16.36 -45.50 1.55
CA SER A 336 16.26 -44.91 2.88
C SER A 336 15.45 -43.62 2.85
N PHE A 337 14.73 -43.37 3.94
CA PHE A 337 13.91 -42.17 4.10
C PHE A 337 14.19 -41.48 5.44
N ASN A 338 13.75 -40.23 5.55
CA ASN A 338 13.73 -39.50 6.80
C ASN A 338 12.29 -39.52 7.38
N PRO A 339 12.03 -40.19 8.52
CA PRO A 339 10.72 -40.25 9.18
C PRO A 339 10.13 -38.89 9.55
N TRP A 340 10.98 -37.88 9.75
CA TRP A 340 10.59 -36.54 10.19
C TRP A 340 10.51 -35.54 9.04
N ALA A 341 10.63 -36.01 7.80
CA ALA A 341 10.50 -35.13 6.64
C ALA A 341 9.06 -34.62 6.49
N ASN A 342 8.95 -33.37 6.05
CA ASN A 342 7.68 -32.75 5.68
C ASN A 342 7.36 -32.98 4.19
N SER A 343 6.10 -32.73 3.83
CA SER A 343 5.64 -32.95 2.46
C SER A 343 6.41 -32.12 1.41
N GLN A 344 6.63 -32.74 0.26
CA GLN A 344 7.21 -32.07 -0.91
C GLN A 344 6.24 -31.09 -1.57
N ASN A 345 4.92 -31.21 -1.34
CA ASN A 345 3.92 -30.27 -1.84
C ASN A 345 4.22 -28.82 -1.43
N HIS A 346 4.82 -28.63 -0.25
CA HIS A 346 5.20 -27.33 0.28
C HIS A 346 6.72 -27.19 0.44
N ALA A 347 7.49 -27.86 -0.42
CA ALA A 347 8.95 -27.81 -0.45
C ALA A 347 9.60 -28.12 0.93
N GLY A 348 9.01 -29.03 1.71
CA GLY A 348 9.51 -29.43 3.02
C GLY A 348 9.22 -28.44 4.16
N ARG A 349 8.42 -27.38 3.93
CA ARG A 349 8.08 -26.38 4.96
C ARG A 349 7.01 -26.85 5.96
N GLY A 350 6.26 -27.88 5.61
CA GLY A 350 5.16 -28.43 6.39
C GLY A 350 4.14 -29.15 5.50
N GLN A 351 2.98 -29.45 6.08
CA GLN A 351 1.86 -30.13 5.43
C GLN A 351 0.53 -29.65 6.02
N HIS A 352 -0.48 -29.51 5.18
CA HIS A 352 -1.84 -29.41 5.64
C HIS A 352 -2.34 -30.76 6.16
N VAL A 353 -3.03 -30.73 7.29
CA VAL A 353 -3.65 -31.90 7.92
C VAL A 353 -5.14 -31.61 8.10
N LEU A 354 -5.98 -32.51 7.62
CA LEU A 354 -7.44 -32.47 7.77
C LEU A 354 -7.87 -33.51 8.81
N PHE A 355 -8.66 -33.07 9.78
CA PHE A 355 -9.15 -33.89 10.89
C PHE A 355 -10.61 -34.29 10.72
N SER A 356 -11.05 -35.29 11.50
CA SER A 356 -12.43 -35.82 11.47
C SER A 356 -13.50 -34.84 11.90
N ASP A 357 -13.15 -33.81 12.69
CA ASP A 357 -14.05 -32.72 13.08
C ASP A 357 -14.22 -31.66 11.96
N GLY A 358 -13.61 -31.88 10.80
CA GLY A 358 -13.63 -30.96 9.66
C GLY A 358 -12.63 -29.80 9.77
N SER A 359 -11.89 -29.70 10.88
CA SER A 359 -10.82 -28.70 11.00
C SER A 359 -9.62 -29.07 10.15
N ALA A 360 -8.92 -28.05 9.64
CA ALA A 360 -7.66 -28.21 8.93
C ALA A 360 -6.59 -27.29 9.52
N SER A 361 -5.38 -27.80 9.69
CA SER A 361 -4.22 -27.04 10.16
C SER A 361 -3.05 -27.19 9.19
N PHE A 362 -2.07 -26.29 9.28
CA PHE A 362 -0.78 -26.44 8.62
C PHE A 362 0.27 -26.83 9.66
N GLU A 363 0.67 -28.09 9.64
CA GLU A 363 1.66 -28.65 10.55
C GLU A 363 3.07 -28.47 9.99
N ARG A 364 3.99 -27.96 10.80
CA ARG A 364 5.39 -27.71 10.42
C ARG A 364 6.29 -28.92 10.67
N GLU A 365 5.76 -29.95 11.33
CA GLU A 365 6.46 -31.16 11.72
C GLU A 365 5.63 -32.38 11.35
N ALA A 366 6.32 -33.47 11.00
CA ALA A 366 5.69 -34.75 10.68
C ALA A 366 5.09 -35.45 11.92
N VAL A 367 5.50 -35.04 13.11
CA VAL A 367 5.01 -35.56 14.39
C VAL A 367 3.99 -34.57 14.95
N LEU A 368 2.80 -35.07 15.26
CA LEU A 368 1.71 -34.26 15.79
C LEU A 368 1.92 -33.97 17.28
N ALA A 369 1.14 -33.05 17.84
CA ALA A 369 1.23 -32.66 19.25
C ALA A 369 0.97 -33.82 20.24
N ASN A 370 0.28 -34.88 19.80
CA ASN A 370 0.07 -36.11 20.58
C ASN A 370 1.27 -37.08 20.53
N GLY A 371 2.33 -36.74 19.79
CA GLY A 371 3.55 -37.54 19.63
C GLY A 371 3.52 -38.55 18.47
N ASP A 372 2.44 -38.58 17.70
CA ASP A 372 2.19 -39.57 16.65
C ASP A 372 2.73 -39.11 15.29
N ASN A 373 3.37 -40.00 14.52
CA ASN A 373 3.97 -39.64 13.23
C ASN A 373 2.99 -39.85 12.08
N LEU A 374 2.78 -38.82 11.24
CA LEU A 374 1.87 -38.91 10.10
C LEU A 374 2.15 -40.09 9.15
N TRP A 375 3.42 -40.46 8.96
CA TRP A 375 3.88 -41.32 7.88
C TRP A 375 4.20 -42.75 8.29
N LEU A 376 4.17 -43.07 9.59
CA LEU A 376 4.61 -44.35 10.12
C LEU A 376 3.54 -44.90 11.07
N PRO A 377 3.37 -46.22 11.16
CA PRO A 377 2.52 -46.81 12.19
C PRO A 377 3.28 -46.85 13.52
N ALA A 378 2.53 -46.80 14.63
CA ALA A 378 3.11 -46.71 15.98
C ALA A 378 4.15 -47.80 16.34
N SER A 379 4.03 -49.03 15.82
CA SER A 379 5.07 -50.07 16.03
C SER A 379 6.39 -49.72 15.37
N PHE A 380 6.33 -49.10 14.20
CA PHE A 380 7.51 -48.75 13.43
C PHE A 380 8.24 -47.59 14.10
N GLU A 381 7.50 -46.59 14.61
CA GLU A 381 8.03 -45.50 15.42
C GLU A 381 8.78 -46.03 16.64
N ARG A 382 8.11 -46.84 17.47
CA ARG A 382 8.73 -47.44 18.67
C ARG A 382 9.96 -48.27 18.32
N ALA A 383 9.97 -48.91 17.15
CA ALA A 383 11.12 -49.70 16.70
C ALA A 383 12.29 -48.82 16.24
N ILE A 384 12.04 -47.68 15.59
CA ILE A 384 13.06 -46.69 15.24
C ILE A 384 13.63 -46.05 16.51
N ASP A 385 12.78 -45.66 17.46
CA ASP A 385 13.22 -45.02 18.72
C ASP A 385 14.12 -45.92 19.57
N ARG A 386 13.83 -47.23 19.56
CA ARG A 386 14.70 -48.24 20.20
C ARG A 386 15.93 -48.60 19.38
N ALA A 387 16.15 -47.94 18.23
CA ALA A 387 17.17 -48.26 17.23
C ALA A 387 17.15 -49.73 16.76
N THR A 388 15.99 -50.40 16.88
CA THR A 388 15.79 -51.80 16.48
C THR A 388 15.42 -51.96 15.01
N ARG A 389 15.02 -50.87 14.34
CA ARG A 389 14.81 -50.80 12.90
C ARG A 389 15.58 -49.64 12.30
N ARG A 390 16.06 -49.84 11.08
CA ARG A 390 16.60 -48.77 10.24
C ARG A 390 15.44 -47.96 9.64
N THR A 391 15.73 -46.77 9.12
CA THR A 391 14.78 -45.96 8.34
C THR A 391 14.59 -46.52 6.92
N THR A 392 14.44 -47.84 6.84
CA THR A 392 14.20 -48.68 5.67
C THR A 392 13.26 -49.82 6.08
N GLY A 393 12.52 -50.39 5.12
CA GLY A 393 11.74 -51.62 5.37
C GLY A 393 10.28 -51.43 5.76
N LEU A 394 9.71 -50.24 5.53
CA LEU A 394 8.26 -50.14 5.30
C LEU A 394 7.96 -50.95 4.03
N ARG A 395 6.89 -51.74 3.99
CA ARG A 395 6.58 -52.68 2.89
C ARG A 395 5.24 -52.43 2.22
N GLY A 396 4.45 -51.50 2.73
CA GLY A 396 3.13 -51.18 2.21
C GLY A 396 2.08 -52.21 2.60
N VAL A 397 2.36 -52.99 3.65
CA VAL A 397 1.43 -53.98 4.23
C VAL A 397 1.15 -53.68 5.70
N GLU A 398 1.83 -52.67 6.24
CA GLU A 398 1.60 -52.17 7.57
C GLU A 398 0.21 -51.54 7.67
N THR A 399 -0.41 -51.65 8.83
CA THR A 399 -1.76 -51.13 9.12
C THR A 399 -1.72 -50.33 10.42
N PRO A 400 -2.64 -49.37 10.63
CA PRO A 400 -2.74 -48.68 11.91
C PRO A 400 -2.98 -49.69 13.05
N GLU A 401 -2.32 -49.51 14.19
CA GLU A 401 -2.47 -50.36 15.38
C GLU A 401 -3.77 -50.10 16.13
N SER A 402 -4.32 -48.90 16.00
CA SER A 402 -5.56 -48.49 16.66
C SER A 402 -6.29 -47.43 15.84
N VAL A 403 -7.49 -47.07 16.28
CA VAL A 403 -8.24 -45.93 15.72
C VAL A 403 -7.48 -44.60 15.90
N ASN A 404 -6.70 -44.48 16.97
CA ASN A 404 -5.95 -43.27 17.29
C ASN A 404 -4.55 -43.23 16.68
N ASP A 405 -4.07 -44.35 16.10
CA ASP A 405 -2.79 -44.42 15.40
C ASP A 405 -2.92 -43.67 14.07
N THR A 406 -2.20 -42.57 13.93
CA THR A 406 -2.19 -41.71 12.76
C THR A 406 -1.25 -42.30 11.75
N PHE A 407 -1.81 -43.04 10.80
CA PHE A 407 -1.02 -43.59 9.72
C PHE A 407 -1.70 -43.33 8.39
N VAL A 408 -1.06 -42.50 7.56
CA VAL A 408 -1.57 -42.07 6.27
C VAL A 408 -0.62 -42.48 5.13
N GLY A 409 -1.17 -42.72 3.95
CA GLY A 409 -0.42 -43.02 2.74
C GLY A 409 -1.24 -42.71 1.49
N PRO A 410 -0.61 -42.69 0.29
CA PRO A 410 -1.30 -42.49 -0.97
C PRO A 410 -2.49 -43.41 -1.09
#